data_AF-A0A920V5E5-F1
#
_entry.id   AF-A0A920V5E5-F1
#
_cell.length_a   1.000
_cell.length_b   1.000
_cell.length_c   1.000
_cell.angle_alpha   90.00
_cell.angle_beta   90.00
_cell.angle_gamma   90.00
#
_symmetry.space_group_name_H-M   'P 1'
#
loop_
_entity.id
_entity.type
_entity.pdbx_description
1 polymer ?
#
loop_
_entity_poly.entity_id
_entity_poly.type
_entity_poly.pdbx_seq_one_letter_code
_entity_poly.pdbx_strand_id
1 'polypeptide(L)'
;MNNLVCLFVFLSLISLIYSFLVDDFSVAYIANNSNTLLPSYYKFAATWGAHEGSLLLWIFCLCLWSTTYFFLNRKKDEEFVALTLAVLKPNNFCFHCFYYFYI
;
A
#
# COMPACT_ATOMS: atom_id res chain seq x y z
N MET A 1 -15.59 -1.11 -9.35
CA MET A 1 -14.18 -1.04 -8.90
C MET A 1 -14.11 -1.56 -7.49
N ASN A 2 -13.12 -2.38 -7.15
CA ASN A 2 -13.08 -3.04 -5.85
C ASN A 2 -12.60 -2.06 -4.77
N ASN A 3 -13.50 -1.19 -4.29
CA ASN A 3 -13.29 -0.34 -3.11
C ASN A 3 -12.81 -1.18 -1.90
N LEU A 4 -13.17 -2.47 -1.87
CA LEU A 4 -12.72 -3.46 -0.91
C LEU A 4 -11.20 -3.66 -0.91
N VAL A 5 -10.55 -3.71 -2.08
CA VAL A 5 -9.08 -3.89 -2.15
C VAL A 5 -8.37 -2.68 -1.56
N CYS A 6 -8.82 -1.47 -1.88
CA CYS A 6 -8.26 -0.24 -1.31
C CYS A 6 -8.42 -0.21 0.22
N LEU A 7 -9.56 -0.68 0.74
CA LEU A 7 -9.82 -0.81 2.18
C LEU A 7 -8.87 -1.81 2.85
N PHE A 8 -8.68 -3.00 2.26
CA PHE A 8 -7.76 -4.00 2.81
C PHE A 8 -6.31 -3.53 2.79
N VAL A 9 -5.87 -2.87 1.72
CA VAL A 9 -4.51 -2.31 1.62
C VAL A 9 -4.32 -1.16 2.62
N PHE A 10 -5.33 -0.33 2.85
CA PHE A 10 -5.27 0.72 3.86
C PHE A 10 -5.18 0.14 5.28
N LEU A 11 -5.99 -0.87 5.58
CA LEU A 11 -5.96 -1.56 6.87
C LEU A 11 -4.63 -2.27 7.11
N SER A 12 -4.05 -2.91 6.09
CA SER A 12 -2.74 -3.55 6.22
C SER A 12 -1.63 -2.53 6.47
N LEU A 13 -1.67 -1.37 5.81
CA LEU A 13 -0.71 -0.29 6.01
C LEU A 13 -0.80 0.30 7.44
N ILE A 14 -2.01 0.51 7.96
CA ILE A 14 -2.20 0.94 9.36
C ILE A 14 -1.72 -0.12 10.34
N SER A 15 -2.06 -1.40 10.11
CA SER A 15 -1.61 -2.49 10.97
C SER A 15 -0.09 -2.57 11.01
N LEU A 16 0.58 -2.41 9.86
CA LEU A 16 2.03 -2.42 9.78
C LEU A 16 2.65 -1.23 10.54
N ILE A 17 2.12 -0.03 10.35
CA ILE A 17 2.55 1.16 11.10
C ILE A 17 2.40 0.95 12.61
N TYR A 18 1.26 0.41 13.04
CA TYR A 18 0.99 0.15 14.45
C TYR A 18 2.01 -0.83 15.03
N SER A 19 2.28 -1.94 14.34
CA SER A 19 3.27 -2.90 14.80
C SER A 19 4.70 -2.33 14.85
N PHE A 20 5.07 -1.39 13.98
CA PHE A 20 6.33 -0.65 14.09
C PHE A 20 6.38 0.28 15.30
N LEU A 21 5.26 0.93 15.65
CA LEU A 21 5.19 1.83 16.80
C LEU A 21 5.23 1.09 18.14
N VAL A 22 4.71 -0.14 18.17
CA VAL A 22 4.68 -1.01 19.36
C VAL A 22 5.91 -1.92 19.44
N ASP A 23 6.81 -1.88 18.43
CA ASP A 23 7.98 -2.74 18.33
C ASP A 23 7.63 -4.24 18.44
N ASP A 24 6.60 -4.68 17.71
CA ASP A 24 6.22 -6.10 17.71
C ASP A 24 7.20 -6.93 16.87
N PHE A 25 8.27 -7.40 17.52
CA PHE A 25 9.31 -8.24 16.91
C PHE A 25 8.84 -9.65 16.55
N SER A 26 7.60 -10.04 16.88
CA SER A 26 7.03 -11.30 16.41
C SER A 26 6.85 -11.30 14.89
N VAL A 27 6.72 -10.11 14.28
CA VAL A 27 6.66 -9.93 12.83
C VAL A 27 8.08 -9.84 12.28
N ALA A 28 8.47 -10.83 11.46
CA ALA A 28 9.82 -10.91 10.88
C ALA A 28 10.26 -9.63 10.14
N TYR A 29 9.32 -8.98 9.44
CA TYR A 29 9.58 -7.71 8.76
C TYR A 29 10.02 -6.59 9.73
N ILE A 30 9.44 -6.54 10.94
CA ILE A 30 9.72 -5.52 11.95
C ILE A 30 11.01 -5.85 12.68
N ALA A 31 11.25 -7.13 12.97
CA ALA A 31 12.53 -7.60 13.54
C ALA A 31 13.74 -7.27 12.66
N ASN A 32 13.57 -7.30 11.33
CA ASN A 32 14.66 -7.00 10.39
C ASN A 32 14.84 -5.51 10.09
N ASN A 33 13.82 -4.66 10.31
CA ASN A 33 13.83 -3.26 9.87
C ASN A 33 13.60 -2.23 10.99
N SER A 34 13.37 -2.64 12.24
CA SER A 34 13.18 -1.76 13.39
C SER A 34 14.12 -2.11 14.55
N ASN A 35 14.31 -1.16 15.47
CA ASN A 35 15.03 -1.34 16.72
C ASN A 35 14.35 -0.51 17.82
N THR A 36 14.30 -1.01 19.06
CA THR A 36 13.69 -0.32 20.19
C THR A 36 14.30 1.06 20.47
N LEU A 37 15.60 1.24 20.16
CA LEU A 37 16.33 2.50 20.35
C LEU A 37 16.02 3.58 19.30
N LEU A 38 15.29 3.26 18.23
CA LEU A 38 14.97 4.23 17.18
C LEU A 38 13.85 5.20 17.63
N PRO A 39 13.97 6.51 17.38
CA PRO A 39 12.88 7.44 17.62
C PRO A 39 11.63 7.09 16.79
N SER A 40 10.44 7.36 17.32
CA SER A 40 9.15 6.98 16.71
C SER A 40 8.96 7.50 15.27
N TYR A 41 9.45 8.70 14.96
CA TYR A 41 9.40 9.26 13.60
C TYR A 41 10.24 8.46 12.58
N TYR A 42 11.36 7.89 13.01
CA TYR A 42 12.18 7.01 12.16
C TYR A 42 11.56 5.63 12.01
N LYS A 43 10.88 5.12 13.05
CA LYS A 43 10.09 3.88 12.94
C LYS A 43 8.95 4.02 11.94
N PHE A 44 8.31 5.20 11.91
CA PHE A 44 7.31 5.51 10.90
C PHE A 44 7.92 5.50 9.49
N ALA A 45 9.05 6.16 9.27
CA ALA A 45 9.76 6.13 7.99
C ALA A 45 10.25 4.74 7.59
N ALA A 46 10.58 3.88 8.56
CA ALA A 46 11.00 2.50 8.32
C ALA A 46 9.89 1.61 7.75
N THR A 47 8.61 1.94 8.00
CA THR A 47 7.48 1.13 7.51
C THR A 47 7.46 0.97 5.99
N TRP A 48 7.84 2.01 5.24
CA TRP A 48 7.99 1.98 3.77
C TRP A 48 9.45 2.11 3.31
N GLY A 49 10.40 2.14 4.25
CA GLY A 49 11.82 2.27 3.95
C GLY A 49 12.45 0.98 3.41
N ALA A 50 11.86 -0.18 3.72
CA ALA A 50 12.33 -1.46 3.21
C ALA A 50 11.64 -1.87 1.90
N HIS A 51 12.21 -2.87 1.24
CA HIS A 51 11.77 -3.33 -0.07
C HIS A 51 10.28 -3.70 -0.09
N GLU A 52 9.83 -4.55 0.85
CA GLU A 52 8.42 -5.01 0.92
C GLU A 52 7.45 -3.89 1.34
N GLY A 53 7.85 -3.03 2.26
CA GLY A 53 7.01 -1.90 2.69
C GLY A 53 6.82 -0.84 1.61
N SER A 54 7.85 -0.61 0.78
CA SER A 54 7.75 0.32 -0.34
C SER A 54 6.70 -0.16 -1.36
N LEU A 55 6.61 -1.47 -1.62
CA LEU A 55 5.61 -2.06 -2.51
C LEU A 55 4.19 -1.87 -1.95
N LEU A 56 4.01 -2.09 -0.65
CA LEU A 56 2.73 -1.86 0.03
C LEU A 56 2.25 -0.42 -0.13
N LEU A 57 3.16 0.54 0.06
CA LEU A 57 2.87 1.97 -0.11
C LEU A 57 2.50 2.30 -1.57
N TRP A 58 3.21 1.74 -2.54
CA TRP A 58 2.90 1.96 -3.96
C TRP A 58 1.52 1.40 -4.36
N ILE A 59 1.19 0.19 -3.90
CA ILE A 59 -0.13 -0.42 -4.11
C ILE A 59 -1.22 0.48 -3.48
N PHE A 60 -0.98 0.99 -2.27
CA PHE A 60 -1.89 1.92 -1.61
C PHE A 60 -2.11 3.20 -2.43
N CYS A 61 -1.03 3.85 -2.88
CA CYS A 61 -1.12 5.06 -3.70
C CYS A 61 -1.87 4.83 -5.02
N LEU A 62 -1.61 3.72 -5.71
CA LEU A 62 -2.31 3.39 -6.95
C LEU A 62 -3.80 3.10 -6.73
N CYS A 63 -4.14 2.39 -5.65
CA CYS A 63 -5.53 2.15 -5.26
C CYS A 63 -6.25 3.45 -4.91
N LEU A 64 -5.61 4.32 -4.13
CA LEU A 64 -6.16 5.62 -3.73
C LEU A 64 -6.37 6.53 -4.93
N TRP A 65 -5.40 6.59 -5.84
CA TRP A 65 -5.50 7.39 -7.06
C TRP A 65 -6.64 6.89 -7.95
N SER A 66 -6.69 5.59 -8.22
CA SER A 66 -7.74 4.99 -9.05
C SER A 66 -9.13 5.26 -8.49
N THR A 67 -9.29 5.10 -7.16
CA THR A 67 -10.56 5.26 -6.46
C THR A 67 -11.00 6.73 -6.46
N THR A 68 -10.11 7.64 -6.09
CA THR A 68 -10.37 9.09 -6.10
C THR A 68 -10.73 9.57 -7.51
N TYR A 69 -9.96 9.16 -8.51
CA TYR A 69 -10.19 9.52 -9.90
C TYR A 69 -11.55 9.04 -10.41
N PHE A 70 -11.94 7.80 -10.10
CA PHE A 70 -13.25 7.27 -10.44
C PHE A 70 -14.38 8.09 -9.80
N PHE A 71 -14.28 8.40 -8.51
CA PHE A 71 -15.32 9.17 -7.82
C PHE A 71 -15.47 10.61 -8.35
N LEU A 72 -14.37 11.27 -8.70
CA LEU A 72 -14.38 12.63 -9.23
C LEU A 72 -14.89 12.71 -10.68
N ASN A 73 -14.58 11.71 -11.51
CA ASN A 73 -14.84 11.76 -12.95
C ASN A 73 -15.99 10.87 -13.44
N ARG A 74 -16.63 10.09 -12.56
CA ARG A 74 -17.77 9.19 -12.86
C ARG A 74 -18.85 9.79 -13.78
N LYS A 75 -19.09 11.10 -13.70
CA LYS A 75 -20.20 11.75 -14.41
C LYS A 75 -19.82 12.46 -15.72
N LYS A 76 -18.54 12.56 -16.04
CA LYS A 76 -18.07 13.43 -17.14
C LYS A 76 -17.74 12.66 -18.41
N ASP A 77 -17.11 11.49 -18.28
CA ASP A 77 -16.69 10.66 -19.42
C ASP A 77 -16.40 9.23 -18.94
N GLU A 78 -17.39 8.33 -19.09
CA GLU A 78 -17.25 6.94 -18.64
C GLU A 78 -16.16 6.18 -19.41
N GLU A 79 -15.92 6.54 -20.67
CA GLU A 79 -14.94 5.89 -21.54
C GLU A 79 -13.51 6.26 -21.12
N PHE A 80 -13.27 7.55 -20.87
CA PHE A 80 -11.99 8.02 -20.34
C PHE A 80 -11.68 7.45 -18.94
N VAL A 81 -12.71 7.30 -18.10
CA VAL A 81 -12.58 6.64 -16.80
C VAL A 81 -12.24 5.16 -16.97
N ALA A 82 -12.90 4.45 -17.88
CA ALA A 82 -12.62 3.04 -18.14
C ALA A 82 -11.18 2.83 -18.65
N LEU A 83 -10.69 3.68 -19.55
CA LEU A 83 -9.32 3.64 -20.09
C LEU A 83 -8.27 3.88 -19.00
N THR A 84 -8.46 4.90 -18.17
CA THR A 84 -7.54 5.21 -17.06
C THR A 84 -7.44 4.02 -16.09
N LEU A 85 -8.58 3.39 -15.80
CA LEU A 85 -8.63 2.21 -14.95
C LEU A 85 -8.04 0.97 -15.62
N ALA A 86 -8.17 0.84 -16.94
CA ALA A 86 -7.57 -0.25 -17.71
C ALA A 86 -6.03 -0.20 -17.66
N VAL A 87 -5.45 1.01 -17.62
CA VAL A 87 -3.99 1.20 -17.49
C VAL A 87 -3.51 0.97 -16.04
N LEU A 88 -4.27 1.40 -15.03
CA LEU A 88 -3.85 1.31 -13.62
C LEU A 88 -3.98 -0.10 -13.01
N LYS A 89 -4.90 -0.93 -13.51
CA LYS A 89 -5.15 -2.28 -12.97
C LYS A 89 -3.97 -3.26 -13.17
N PRO A 90 -3.35 -3.37 -14.35
CA PRO A 90 -2.17 -4.22 -14.56
C PRO A 90 -0.99 -3.86 -13.65
N ASN A 91 -0.76 -2.57 -13.38
CA ASN A 91 0.29 -2.15 -12.45
C ASN A 91 0.04 -2.68 -11.03
N ASN A 92 -1.19 -2.55 -10.52
CA ASN A 92 -1.54 -3.13 -9.21
C ASN A 92 -1.37 -4.65 -9.20
N PHE A 93 -1.77 -5.35 -10.27
CA PHE A 93 -1.59 -6.79 -10.40
C PHE A 93 -0.10 -7.18 -10.38
N CYS A 94 0.73 -6.46 -11.14
CA CYS A 94 2.17 -6.69 -11.18
C CYS A 94 2.82 -6.53 -9.81
N PHE A 95 2.52 -5.45 -9.08
CA PHE A 95 3.03 -5.25 -7.72
C PHE A 95 2.57 -6.34 -6.75
N HIS A 96 1.32 -6.83 -6.88
CA HIS A 96 0.81 -7.91 -6.03
C HIS A 96 1.47 -9.27 -6.34
N CYS A 97 1.69 -9.58 -7.63
CA CYS A 97 2.45 -10.76 -8.05
C CYS A 97 3.90 -10.72 -7.58
N PHE A 98 4.54 -9.54 -7.68
CA PHE A 98 5.90 -9.36 -7.20
C PHE A 98 6.01 -9.54 -5.68
N TYR A 99 5.05 -9.00 -4.93
CA TYR A 99 4.95 -9.19 -3.47
C TYR A 99 4.83 -10.68 -3.10
N TYR A 100 4.05 -11.47 -3.83
CA TYR A 100 3.90 -12.91 -3.58
C TYR A 100 5.17 -13.72 -3.88
N PHE A 101 5.99 -13.28 -4.84
CA PHE A 101 7.22 -13.99 -5.21
C PHE A 101 8.39 -13.67 -4.28
N TYR A 102 8.32 -12.55 -3.55
CA TYR A 102 9.41 -12.04 -2.71
C TYR A 102 9.26 -12.37 -1.21
N ILE A 103 8.10 -12.92 -0.81
CA ILE A 103 7.81 -13.50 0.52
C ILE A 103 7.97 -15.01 0.48
#